data_AF-A0A352INL4-F1
#
_entry.id   AF-A0A352INL4-F1
#
_cell.length_a   1.000
_cell.length_b   1.000
_cell.length_c   1.000
_cell.angle_alpha   90.00
_cell.angle_beta   90.00
_cell.angle_gamma   90.00
#
_symmetry.space_group_name_H-M   'P 1'
#
loop_
_entity.id
_entity.type
_entity.pdbx_description
1 polymer ?
#
loop_
_entity_poly.entity_id
_entity_poly.type
_entity_poly.pdbx_seq_one_letter_code
_entity_poly.pdbx_strand_id
1 'polypeptide(L)' 'NAIDAAGISAQDIDLIVFATSTPDKIFPSSACILQARLGIHGCPAFDIQAVCSG' A
#
# COMPACT_ATOMS: atom_id res chain seq x y z
N ASN A 1 -11.71 7.36 4.91
CA ASN A 1 -10.77 6.79 3.91
C ASN A 1 -11.30 5.39 3.53
N ALA A 2 -10.60 4.58 2.71
CA ALA A 2 -11.10 3.26 2.30
C ALA A 2 -11.23 2.26 3.47
N ILE A 3 -10.34 2.36 4.46
CA ILE A 3 -10.37 1.54 5.68
C ILE A 3 -11.64 1.83 6.48
N ASP A 4 -11.93 3.12 6.73
CA ASP A 4 -13.16 3.54 7.43
C ASP A 4 -14.43 3.10 6.69
N ALA A 5 -14.43 3.19 5.35
CA ALA A 5 -15.57 2.81 4.53
C ALA A 5 -15.83 1.29 4.55
N ALA A 6 -14.78 0.49 4.68
CA ALA A 6 -14.87 -0.96 4.85
C ALA A 6 -15.22 -1.37 6.29
N GLY A 7 -15.16 -0.46 7.27
CA GLY A 7 -15.46 -0.75 8.67
C GLY A 7 -14.45 -1.68 9.34
N ILE A 8 -13.23 -1.76 8.82
CA ILE A 8 -12.15 -2.61 9.35
C ILE A 8 -11.08 -1.76 10.05
N SER A 9 -10.27 -2.40 10.89
CA SER A 9 -9.05 -1.82 11.41
C SER A 9 -7.93 -1.85 10.36
N ALA A 10 -6.95 -0.95 10.47
CA ALA A 10 -5.75 -1.01 9.64
C ALA A 10 -4.97 -2.33 9.84
N GLN A 11 -5.07 -2.92 11.03
CA GLN A 11 -4.42 -4.19 11.38
C GLN A 11 -5.11 -5.42 10.76
N ASP A 12 -6.30 -5.25 10.17
CA ASP A 12 -6.98 -6.32 9.44
C ASP A 12 -6.48 -6.45 7.98
N ILE A 13 -5.52 -5.61 7.57
CA ILE A 13 -4.95 -5.64 6.21
C ILE A 13 -3.84 -6.70 6.13
N ASP A 14 -4.10 -7.75 5.36
CA ASP A 14 -3.15 -8.87 5.16
C ASP A 14 -2.20 -8.67 3.96
N LEU A 15 -2.45 -7.67 3.11
CA LEU A 15 -1.64 -7.39 1.91
C LEU A 15 -1.81 -5.95 1.43
N ILE A 16 -0.71 -5.30 1.04
CA ILE A 16 -0.70 -4.00 0.37
C ILE A 16 -0.10 -4.15 -1.03
N VAL A 17 -0.88 -3.81 -2.05
CA VAL A 17 -0.43 -3.67 -3.44
C VAL A 17 -0.58 -2.21 -3.84
N PHE A 18 0.51 -1.57 -4.27
CA PHE A 18 0.49 -0.17 -4.68
C PHE A 18 0.80 -0.04 -6.18
N ALA A 19 -0.19 0.34 -6.97
CA ALA A 19 0.01 0.56 -8.40
C ALA A 19 0.39 2.01 -8.68
N THR A 20 1.56 2.22 -9.27
CA THR A 20 1.98 3.55 -9.76
C THR A 20 3.02 3.42 -10.85
N SER A 21 2.92 4.26 -11.87
CA SER A 21 3.98 4.45 -12.89
C SER A 21 4.94 5.59 -12.55
N THR A 22 4.67 6.32 -11.46
CA THR A 22 5.43 7.50 -11.03
C THR A 22 5.69 7.42 -9.52
N PRO A 23 6.53 6.47 -9.05
CA PRO A 23 6.85 6.38 -7.64
C PRO A 23 7.76 7.54 -7.21
N ASP A 24 7.59 8.03 -5.99
CA ASP A 24 8.46 9.08 -5.42
C ASP A 24 9.93 8.61 -5.30
N LYS A 25 10.14 7.32 -5.09
CA LYS A 25 11.45 6.66 -4.96
C LYS A 25 11.38 5.26 -5.57
N ILE A 26 12.49 4.78 -6.12
CA ILE A 26 12.60 3.39 -6.61
C ILE A 26 12.72 2.41 -5.45
N PHE A 27 13.36 2.82 -4.35
CA PHE A 27 13.46 2.03 -3.12
C PHE A 27 13.55 2.96 -1.89
N PRO A 28 12.89 2.64 -0.77
CA PRO A 28 11.93 1.55 -0.57
C PRO A 28 10.66 1.73 -1.42
N SER A 29 9.85 0.67 -1.57
CA SER A 29 8.60 0.71 -2.35
C SER A 29 7.59 1.72 -1.77
N SER A 30 6.73 2.25 -2.63
CA SER A 30 5.63 3.14 -2.23
C SER A 30 4.66 2.43 -1.27
N ALA A 31 4.41 1.14 -1.50
CA ALA A 31 3.65 0.27 -0.62
C ALA A 31 4.25 0.20 0.80
N CYS A 32 5.57 0.00 0.93
CA CYS A 32 6.23 -0.02 2.25
C CYS A 32 6.16 1.35 2.95
N ILE A 33 6.28 2.44 2.20
CA ILE A 33 6.13 3.80 2.75
C ILE A 33 4.69 4.01 3.26
N LEU A 34 3.68 3.57 2.50
CA LEU A 34 2.28 3.63 2.90
C LEU A 34 2.01 2.77 4.13
N GLN A 35 2.50 1.53 4.15
CA GLN A 35 2.42 0.60 5.26
C GLN A 35 2.90 1.26 6.57
N ALA A 36 4.10 1.86 6.54
CA ALA A 36 4.67 2.56 7.68
C ALA A 36 3.84 3.78 8.10
N ARG A 37 3.32 4.56 7.14
CA ARG A 37 2.47 5.73 7.42
C ARG A 37 1.13 5.38 8.05
N LEU A 38 0.56 4.23 7.68
CA LEU A 38 -0.72 3.75 8.21
C LEU A 38 -0.57 2.89 9.48
N GLY A 39 0.66 2.64 9.96
CA GLY A 39 0.91 1.80 11.13
C GLY A 39 0.52 0.34 10.94
N ILE A 40 0.56 -0.14 9.69
CA ILE A 40 0.25 -1.52 9.35
C ILE A 40 1.54 -2.34 9.50
N HIS A 41 1.47 -3.49 10.17
CA HIS A 41 2.65 -4.30 10.48
C HIS A 41 2.38 -5.77 10.15
N GLY A 42 3.42 -6.49 9.70
CA GLY A 42 3.37 -7.94 9.53
C GLY A 42 2.79 -8.44 8.21
N CYS A 43 2.30 -7.55 7.33
CA CYS A 43 1.80 -7.93 6.00
C CYS A 43 2.83 -7.65 4.88
N PRO A 44 2.83 -8.41 3.78
CA PRO A 44 3.58 -8.06 2.57
C PRO A 44 3.12 -6.71 1.99
N ALA A 45 4.07 -5.96 1.43
CA ALA A 45 3.81 -4.69 0.76
C ALA A 45 4.71 -4.53 -0.47
N PHE A 46 4.14 -4.39 -1.67
CA PHE A 46 4.92 -4.23 -2.90
C PHE A 46 4.21 -3.36 -3.94
N ASP A 47 5.02 -2.82 -4.86
CA ASP A 47 4.55 -1.97 -5.95
C ASP A 47 4.31 -2.80 -7.21
N ILE A 48 3.33 -2.40 -8.03
CA ILE A 48 3.12 -2.91 -9.38
C ILE A 48 3.19 -1.78 -10.40
N GLN A 49 3.90 -2.02 -11.50
CA GLN A 49 4.04 -1.08 -12.62
C GLN A 49 3.02 -1.47 -13.71
N ALA A 50 1.81 -0.90 -13.65
CA ALA A 50 0.71 -1.23 -14.56
C ALA A 50 0.06 -0.01 -15.27
N VAL A 51 0.70 1.16 -15.21
CA VAL A 51 0.17 2.42 -15.77
C VAL A 51 -1.30 2.63 -15.32
N CYS A 52 -2.24 2.87 -16.25
CA CYS A 52 -3.65 3.11 -15.93
C CYS A 52 -4.47 1.82 -15.71
N SER A 53 -3.87 0.65 -15.92
CA SER A 53 -4.52 -0.65 -15.66
C SER A 53 -4.29 -1.13 -14.22
N GLY A 54 -3.44 -0.43 -13.48
CA GLY A 54 -3.17 -0.67 -12.07
C GLY A 54 -4.22 -0.07 -11.15
#